data_AF-A0A1D1YBY7-F1
#
_entry.id   AF-A0A1D1YBY7-F1
#
_cell.length_a   1.000
_cell.length_b   1.000
_cell.length_c   1.000
_cell.angle_alpha   90.00
_cell.angle_beta   90.00
_cell.angle_gamma   90.00
#
_symmetry.space_group_name_H-M   'P 1'
#
loop_
_entity.id
_entity.type
_entity.pdbx_description
1 polymer ?
#
loop_
_entity_poly.entity_id
_entity_poly.type
_entity_poly.pdbx_seq_one_letter_code
_entity_poly.pdbx_strand_id
1 'polypeptide(L)'
;MSSGDVEGGGNGGGEVEQTLVEAALEVLNTADPVEKARIGEAAASRWLRGDICQPYRDGGGHPDPLPVPERPARLSGVKLVPSHLMPKLGKGGSLHSRQAILHSLVHTESWAIDLSWDIIARFGKQESMPLDFFTDFVRVAQDEGRHFTLLAARLRELGSYYGAFPAHDGLWDSAMKTSTDLLARLAIEHCVHEVEGLGAFHVTRGSGGTLWWSFSGGVSKQRSFVPRLGTVGK
;
A
#
# COMPACT_ATOMS: atom_id res chain seq x y z
N MET A 1 -62.61 -7.08 -18.98
CA MET A 1 -61.84 -8.34 -18.86
C MET A 1 -61.18 -8.51 -20.22
N SER A 2 -59.90 -8.24 -20.45
CA SER A 2 -58.64 -8.67 -19.80
C SER A 2 -57.62 -7.53 -20.00
N SER A 3 -56.82 -7.02 -19.06
CA SER A 3 -55.82 -7.63 -18.16
C SER A 3 -54.71 -8.40 -18.90
N GLY A 4 -53.47 -7.88 -18.76
CA GLY A 4 -52.17 -8.51 -19.03
C GLY A 4 -51.53 -8.11 -20.37
N ASP A 5 -50.26 -7.72 -20.51
CA ASP A 5 -49.14 -7.69 -19.55
C ASP A 5 -48.07 -6.68 -19.99
N VAL A 6 -47.43 -6.10 -18.98
CA VAL A 6 -46.21 -5.30 -19.06
C VAL A 6 -45.03 -6.27 -18.87
N GLU A 7 -44.08 -6.30 -19.80
CA GLU A 7 -42.73 -6.79 -19.48
C GLU A 7 -41.70 -5.74 -19.90
N GLY A 8 -41.29 -4.94 -18.90
CA GLY A 8 -40.06 -4.18 -18.94
C GLY A 8 -38.89 -5.13 -18.70
N GLY A 9 -38.16 -5.44 -19.78
CA GLY A 9 -36.86 -6.10 -19.68
C GLY A 9 -35.81 -5.14 -19.13
N GLY A 10 -35.67 -5.11 -17.81
CA GLY A 10 -34.53 -4.48 -17.14
C GLY A 10 -33.26 -5.23 -17.50
N ASN A 11 -32.43 -4.63 -18.36
CA ASN A 11 -31.07 -5.08 -18.65
C ASN A 11 -30.18 -4.79 -17.44
N GLY A 12 -30.25 -5.64 -16.42
CA GLY A 12 -29.31 -5.67 -15.31
C GLY A 12 -27.99 -6.26 -15.80
N GLY A 13 -27.18 -5.44 -16.48
CA GLY A 13 -25.77 -5.77 -16.70
C GLY A 13 -25.13 -5.95 -15.33
N GLY A 14 -24.85 -7.20 -14.96
CA GLY A 14 -24.18 -7.50 -13.69
C GLY A 14 -22.85 -6.78 -13.68
N GLU A 15 -22.76 -5.70 -12.89
CA GLU A 15 -21.49 -5.07 -12.59
C GLU A 15 -20.59 -6.15 -12.01
N VAL A 16 -19.51 -6.47 -12.72
CA VAL A 16 -18.51 -7.41 -12.22
C VAL A 16 -17.88 -6.75 -11.00
N GLU A 17 -18.23 -7.23 -9.82
CA GLU A 17 -17.76 -6.68 -8.55
C GLU A 17 -16.23 -6.73 -8.50
N GLN A 18 -15.59 -5.57 -8.30
CA GLN A 18 -14.13 -5.44 -8.25
C GLN A 18 -13.60 -6.07 -6.95
N THR A 19 -12.57 -6.91 -7.06
CA THR A 19 -11.84 -7.49 -5.92
C THR A 19 -10.80 -6.54 -5.36
N LEU A 20 -10.33 -6.81 -4.14
CA LEU A 20 -9.29 -5.98 -3.52
C LEU A 20 -7.97 -5.99 -4.30
N VAL A 21 -7.57 -7.15 -4.84
CA VAL A 21 -6.36 -7.26 -5.66
C VAL A 21 -6.49 -6.44 -6.95
N GLU A 22 -7.66 -6.46 -7.62
CA GLU A 22 -7.88 -5.61 -8.80
C GLU A 22 -7.79 -4.12 -8.46
N ALA A 23 -8.31 -3.71 -7.30
CA ALA A 23 -8.14 -2.34 -6.80
C ALA A 23 -6.67 -2.02 -6.47
N ALA A 24 -5.94 -2.95 -5.84
CA ALA A 24 -4.51 -2.80 -5.55
C ALA A 24 -3.70 -2.60 -6.84
N LEU A 25 -4.01 -3.35 -7.90
CA LEU A 25 -3.36 -3.20 -9.20
C LEU A 25 -3.67 -1.86 -9.86
N GLU A 26 -4.90 -1.34 -9.72
CA GLU A 26 -5.24 0.01 -10.17
C GLU A 26 -4.39 1.08 -9.47
N VAL A 27 -4.19 0.93 -8.15
CA VAL A 27 -3.31 1.79 -7.36
C VAL A 27 -1.85 1.71 -7.84
N LEU A 28 -1.33 0.49 -8.00
CA LEU A 28 0.06 0.26 -8.41
C LEU A 28 0.33 0.77 -9.84
N ASN A 29 -0.65 0.74 -10.73
CA ASN A 29 -0.52 1.22 -12.12
C ASN A 29 -0.78 2.74 -12.27
N THR A 30 -1.18 3.43 -11.20
CA THR A 30 -1.41 4.88 -11.24
C THR A 30 -0.11 5.64 -11.02
N ALA A 31 0.32 6.43 -12.01
CA ALA A 31 1.62 7.12 -11.96
C ALA A 31 1.63 8.37 -11.05
N ASP A 32 0.54 9.15 -11.07
CA ASP A 32 0.43 10.37 -10.27
C ASP A 32 0.27 10.02 -8.79
N PRO A 33 1.13 10.52 -7.91
CA PRO A 33 1.14 10.12 -6.50
C PRO A 33 -0.04 10.70 -5.70
N VAL A 34 -0.62 11.82 -6.12
CA VAL A 34 -1.83 12.39 -5.50
C VAL A 34 -3.04 11.57 -5.91
N GLU A 35 -3.15 11.24 -7.20
CA GLU A 35 -4.23 10.37 -7.68
C GLU A 35 -4.12 8.98 -7.07
N LYS A 36 -2.91 8.42 -6.99
CA LYS A 36 -2.63 7.14 -6.34
C LYS A 36 -3.14 7.11 -4.89
N ALA A 37 -2.82 8.14 -4.10
CA ALA A 37 -3.31 8.26 -2.73
C ALA A 37 -4.85 8.36 -2.68
N ARG A 38 -5.45 9.11 -3.62
CA ARG A 38 -6.91 9.27 -3.71
C ARG A 38 -7.63 7.95 -4.03
N ILE A 39 -7.17 7.21 -5.03
CA ILE A 39 -7.79 5.92 -5.40
C ILE A 39 -7.50 4.84 -4.36
N GLY A 40 -6.33 4.87 -3.72
CA GLY A 40 -6.00 4.00 -2.60
C GLY A 40 -6.93 4.22 -1.41
N GLU A 41 -7.18 5.47 -1.01
CA GLU A 41 -8.18 5.80 0.01
C GLU A 41 -9.58 5.31 -0.37
N ALA A 42 -9.99 5.52 -1.63
CA ALA A 42 -11.30 5.06 -2.10
C ALA A 42 -11.45 3.53 -2.04
N ALA A 43 -10.41 2.79 -2.45
CA ALA A 43 -10.36 1.34 -2.35
C ALA A 43 -10.37 0.86 -0.89
N ALA A 44 -9.57 1.48 -0.03
CA ALA A 44 -9.52 1.17 1.40
C ALA A 44 -10.87 1.40 2.09
N SER A 45 -11.49 2.55 1.83
CA SER A 45 -12.81 2.89 2.33
C SER A 45 -13.88 1.89 1.88
N ARG A 46 -13.87 1.46 0.62
CA ARG A 46 -14.79 0.44 0.10
C ARG A 46 -14.58 -0.92 0.76
N TRP A 47 -13.33 -1.36 0.92
CA TRP A 47 -13.01 -2.59 1.64
C TRP A 47 -13.49 -2.56 3.10
N LEU A 48 -13.16 -1.49 3.83
CA LEU A 48 -13.47 -1.36 5.26
C LEU A 48 -14.98 -1.23 5.54
N ARG A 49 -15.77 -0.77 4.57
CA ARG A 49 -17.23 -0.76 4.65
C ARG A 49 -17.89 -2.06 4.20
N GLY A 50 -17.15 -2.97 3.58
CA GLY A 50 -17.68 -4.19 2.98
C GLY A 50 -18.32 -3.97 1.60
N ASP A 51 -18.00 -2.88 0.90
CA ASP A 51 -18.39 -2.67 -0.51
C ASP A 51 -17.50 -3.48 -1.48
N ILE A 52 -16.31 -3.89 -1.03
CA ILE A 52 -15.48 -4.91 -1.68
C ILE A 52 -15.46 -6.10 -0.73
N CYS A 53 -16.13 -7.19 -1.11
CA CYS A 53 -16.29 -8.35 -0.23
C CYS A 53 -15.23 -9.44 -0.42
N GLN A 54 -14.54 -9.44 -1.56
CA GLN A 54 -13.61 -10.51 -1.94
C GLN A 54 -12.18 -9.96 -2.12
N PRO A 55 -11.17 -10.56 -1.47
CA PRO A 55 -9.78 -10.12 -1.64
C PRO A 55 -9.29 -10.40 -3.06
N TYR A 56 -9.63 -11.56 -3.61
CA TYR A 56 -9.29 -12.01 -4.95
C TYR A 56 -10.39 -12.94 -5.47
N ARG A 57 -10.41 -13.23 -6.78
CA ARG A 57 -11.43 -14.10 -7.38
C ARG A 57 -11.14 -15.57 -7.04
N ASP A 58 -12.13 -16.28 -6.51
CA ASP A 58 -12.06 -17.73 -6.26
C ASP A 58 -12.45 -18.54 -7.51
N GLY A 59 -11.50 -19.34 -8.03
CA GLY A 59 -11.79 -20.53 -8.85
C GLY A 59 -12.12 -20.35 -10.34
N GLY A 60 -11.51 -21.20 -11.18
CA GLY A 60 -11.99 -21.45 -12.55
C GLY A 60 -10.94 -21.74 -13.65
N GLY A 61 -9.66 -21.93 -13.33
CA GLY A 61 -8.63 -22.13 -14.38
C GLY A 61 -8.37 -20.88 -15.24
N HIS A 62 -8.98 -19.75 -14.88
CA HIS A 62 -8.57 -18.45 -15.39
C HIS A 62 -7.27 -18.05 -14.68
N PRO A 63 -6.18 -17.76 -15.42
CA PRO A 63 -5.00 -17.17 -14.82
C PRO A 63 -5.41 -15.89 -14.10
N ASP A 64 -4.81 -15.64 -12.93
CA ASP A 64 -5.10 -14.45 -12.11
C ASP A 64 -5.22 -13.20 -13.00
N PRO A 65 -6.25 -12.36 -12.77
CA PRO A 65 -6.39 -11.16 -13.56
C PRO A 65 -5.20 -10.25 -13.23
N LEU A 66 -4.32 -10.12 -14.24
CA LEU A 66 -3.22 -9.17 -14.39
C LEU A 66 -1.98 -9.42 -13.49
N PRO A 67 -0.77 -9.52 -14.10
CA PRO A 67 0.46 -9.68 -13.34
C PRO A 67 0.70 -8.44 -12.47
N VAL A 68 1.04 -8.66 -11.19
CA VAL A 68 1.50 -7.58 -10.31
C VAL A 68 2.74 -6.95 -10.95
N PRO A 69 2.76 -5.64 -11.21
CA PRO A 69 3.89 -5.02 -11.87
C PRO A 69 5.17 -5.19 -11.05
N GLU A 70 6.32 -5.31 -11.70
CA GLU A 70 7.62 -5.35 -11.00
C GLU A 70 7.88 -4.03 -10.26
N ARG A 71 7.41 -2.90 -10.80
CA ARG A 71 7.52 -1.60 -10.16
C ARG A 71 6.22 -0.82 -10.32
N PRO A 72 5.72 -0.16 -9.26
CA PRO A 72 4.60 0.75 -9.36
C PRO A 72 4.89 1.84 -10.39
N ALA A 73 3.85 2.27 -11.08
CA ALA A 73 3.91 3.41 -11.97
C ALA A 73 4.32 4.66 -11.18
N ARG A 74 5.17 5.47 -11.81
CA ARG A 74 5.68 6.74 -11.28
C ARG A 74 5.74 7.77 -12.39
N LEU A 75 5.39 9.01 -12.08
CA LEU A 75 5.63 10.13 -12.99
C LEU A 75 7.12 10.32 -13.26
N SER A 76 7.47 10.55 -14.53
CA SER A 76 8.86 10.80 -14.97
C SER A 76 9.47 12.09 -14.40
N GLY A 77 8.65 12.95 -13.79
CA GLY A 77 9.10 14.20 -13.16
C GLY A 77 9.88 14.03 -11.85
N VAL A 78 9.86 12.84 -11.22
CA VAL A 78 10.65 12.57 -10.02
C VAL A 78 12.06 12.17 -10.44
N LYS A 79 13.05 13.03 -10.15
CA LYS A 79 14.45 12.72 -10.43
C LYS A 79 14.99 11.71 -9.41
N LEU A 80 15.20 10.48 -9.88
CA LEU A 80 15.79 9.43 -9.08
C LEU A 80 17.31 9.42 -9.22
N VAL A 81 18.01 9.38 -8.09
CA VAL A 81 19.47 9.28 -8.04
C VAL A 81 19.88 8.12 -7.12
N PRO A 82 21.03 7.47 -7.39
CA PRO A 82 21.61 6.50 -6.46
C PRO A 82 21.79 7.09 -5.05
N SER A 83 21.59 6.27 -4.01
CA SER A 83 21.66 6.74 -2.61
C SER A 83 23.00 7.40 -2.25
N HIS A 84 24.12 6.98 -2.85
CA HIS A 84 25.44 7.58 -2.63
C HIS A 84 25.61 8.97 -3.28
N LEU A 85 24.70 9.36 -4.18
CA LEU A 85 24.64 10.67 -4.83
C LEU A 85 23.57 11.58 -4.21
N MET A 86 22.86 11.11 -3.19
CA MET A 86 21.86 11.92 -2.51
C MET A 86 22.51 13.10 -1.78
N PRO A 87 22.02 14.33 -2.01
CA PRO A 87 22.43 15.47 -1.21
C PRO A 87 22.14 15.21 0.27
N LYS A 88 23.04 15.63 1.16
CA LYS A 88 22.79 15.55 2.60
C LYS A 88 21.58 16.43 2.94
N LEU A 89 20.61 15.84 3.63
CA LEU A 89 19.53 16.61 4.23
C LEU A 89 20.12 17.57 5.26
N GLY A 90 19.81 18.87 5.13
CA GLY A 90 20.22 19.86 6.12
C GLY A 90 19.49 19.69 7.46
N LYS A 91 19.76 20.58 8.43
CA LYS A 91 19.17 20.51 9.79
C LYS A 91 17.85 21.29 9.95
N GLY A 92 17.18 21.67 8.86
CA GLY A 92 15.91 22.42 8.89
C GLY A 92 16.03 23.92 9.19
N GLY A 93 17.25 24.46 9.32
CA GLY A 93 17.47 25.88 9.59
C GLY A 93 17.06 26.81 8.44
N SER A 94 17.30 26.40 7.19
CA SER A 94 16.92 27.16 6.00
C SER A 94 15.61 26.65 5.38
N LEU A 95 14.92 27.50 4.61
CA LEU A 95 13.71 27.11 3.87
C LEU A 95 13.99 25.91 2.94
N HIS A 96 15.08 25.98 2.17
CA HIS A 96 15.52 24.90 1.28
C HIS A 96 15.71 23.58 2.04
N SER A 97 16.34 23.61 3.22
CA SER A 97 16.53 22.42 4.04
C SER A 97 15.21 21.86 4.55
N ARG A 98 14.25 22.70 4.94
CA ARG A 98 12.91 22.24 5.38
C ARG A 98 12.13 21.63 4.22
N GLN A 99 12.19 22.24 3.04
CA GLN A 99 11.57 21.71 1.82
C GLN A 99 12.17 20.35 1.44
N ALA A 100 13.50 20.20 1.51
CA ALA A 100 14.18 18.93 1.21
C ALA A 100 13.80 17.80 2.20
N ILE A 101 13.77 18.10 3.51
CA ILE A 101 13.33 17.13 4.53
C ILE A 101 11.89 16.72 4.27
N LEU A 102 11.00 17.69 4.06
CA LEU A 102 9.58 17.42 3.86
C LEU A 102 9.33 16.67 2.55
N HIS A 103 10.03 17.00 1.46
CA HIS A 103 9.99 16.23 0.22
C HIS A 103 10.45 14.79 0.42
N SER A 104 11.52 14.56 1.19
CA SER A 104 11.98 13.21 1.53
C SER A 104 10.91 12.42 2.28
N LEU A 105 10.21 13.03 3.24
CA LEU A 105 9.11 12.38 3.95
C LEU A 105 7.94 12.06 3.00
N VAL A 106 7.55 13.00 2.13
CA VAL A 106 6.52 12.76 1.10
C VAL A 106 6.93 11.58 0.20
N HIS A 107 8.21 11.47 -0.16
CA HIS A 107 8.73 10.36 -0.95
C HIS A 107 8.61 9.02 -0.21
N THR A 108 8.98 8.98 1.09
CA THR A 108 8.85 7.79 1.92
C THR A 108 7.39 7.33 2.01
N GLU A 109 6.46 8.22 2.36
CA GLU A 109 5.04 7.86 2.45
C GLU A 109 4.49 7.39 1.10
N SER A 110 4.94 8.00 0.00
CA SER A 110 4.55 7.56 -1.33
C SER A 110 5.04 6.15 -1.66
N TRP A 111 6.18 5.72 -1.12
CA TRP A 111 6.65 4.34 -1.23
C TRP A 111 5.92 3.39 -0.29
N ALA A 112 5.54 3.84 0.90
CA ALA A 112 4.82 3.03 1.87
C ALA A 112 3.41 2.65 1.40
N ILE A 113 2.73 3.58 0.69
CA ILE A 113 1.49 3.29 -0.06
C ILE A 113 1.73 2.13 -1.04
N ASP A 114 2.74 2.27 -1.91
CA ASP A 114 3.06 1.28 -2.94
C ASP A 114 3.40 -0.09 -2.33
N LEU A 115 4.19 -0.12 -1.25
CA LEU A 115 4.56 -1.37 -0.58
C LEU A 115 3.34 -2.07 0.03
N SER A 116 2.41 -1.32 0.63
CA SER A 116 1.22 -1.90 1.24
C SER A 116 0.31 -2.57 0.20
N TRP A 117 0.08 -1.89 -0.93
CA TRP A 117 -0.70 -2.45 -2.04
C TRP A 117 0.03 -3.59 -2.78
N ASP A 118 1.36 -3.52 -2.92
CA ASP A 118 2.16 -4.62 -3.47
C ASP A 118 2.08 -5.86 -2.59
N ILE A 119 2.10 -5.71 -1.26
CA ILE A 119 1.99 -6.83 -0.33
C ILE A 119 0.63 -7.53 -0.49
N ILE A 120 -0.45 -6.75 -0.56
CA ILE A 120 -1.82 -7.24 -0.81
C ILE A 120 -1.88 -8.02 -2.13
N ALA A 121 -1.40 -7.40 -3.22
CA ALA A 121 -1.53 -7.96 -4.57
C ALA A 121 -0.64 -9.19 -4.78
N ARG A 122 0.59 -9.18 -4.23
CA ARG A 122 1.61 -10.19 -4.51
C ARG A 122 1.50 -11.41 -3.61
N PHE A 123 1.30 -11.22 -2.31
CA PHE A 123 1.41 -12.31 -1.34
C PHE A 123 0.06 -12.82 -0.84
N GLY A 124 -0.99 -12.01 -0.89
CA GLY A 124 -2.27 -12.34 -0.29
C GLY A 124 -2.81 -13.70 -0.75
N LYS A 125 -2.87 -13.91 -2.07
CA LYS A 125 -3.29 -15.20 -2.65
C LYS A 125 -2.18 -16.25 -2.61
N GLN A 126 -0.95 -15.87 -2.94
CA GLN A 126 0.20 -16.78 -3.03
C GLN A 126 0.41 -17.57 -1.72
N GLU A 127 0.27 -16.90 -0.58
CA GLU A 127 0.50 -17.48 0.75
C GLU A 127 -0.81 -17.91 1.45
N SER A 128 -1.95 -17.87 0.74
CA SER A 128 -3.28 -18.20 1.29
C SER A 128 -3.59 -17.43 2.58
N MET A 129 -3.36 -16.12 2.57
CA MET A 129 -3.47 -15.28 3.76
C MET A 129 -4.93 -15.11 4.22
N PRO A 130 -5.18 -15.01 5.54
CA PRO A 130 -6.53 -14.78 6.06
C PRO A 130 -7.05 -13.37 5.73
N LEU A 131 -8.36 -13.15 5.80
CA LEU A 131 -8.99 -11.85 5.51
C LEU A 131 -8.43 -10.69 6.35
N ASP A 132 -8.05 -10.97 7.59
CA ASP A 132 -7.43 -9.98 8.47
C ASP A 132 -6.12 -9.43 7.87
N PHE A 133 -5.36 -10.25 7.11
CA PHE A 133 -4.16 -9.84 6.38
C PHE A 133 -4.40 -8.63 5.50
N PHE A 134 -5.40 -8.79 4.64
CA PHE A 134 -5.81 -7.77 3.70
C PHE A 134 -6.29 -6.52 4.44
N THR A 135 -7.11 -6.71 5.48
CA THR A 135 -7.68 -5.60 6.25
C THR A 135 -6.62 -4.76 6.93
N ASP A 136 -5.59 -5.38 7.52
CA ASP A 136 -4.55 -4.61 8.20
C ASP A 136 -3.64 -3.89 7.20
N PHE A 137 -3.26 -4.51 6.08
CA PHE A 137 -2.50 -3.80 5.04
C PHE A 137 -3.30 -2.70 4.35
N VAL A 138 -4.62 -2.86 4.21
CA VAL A 138 -5.52 -1.81 3.74
C VAL A 138 -5.48 -0.62 4.70
N ARG A 139 -5.50 -0.85 6.02
CA ARG A 139 -5.37 0.22 7.02
C ARG A 139 -4.02 0.91 6.96
N VAL A 140 -2.93 0.15 6.80
CA VAL A 140 -1.59 0.73 6.61
C VAL A 140 -1.59 1.62 5.37
N ALA A 141 -2.03 1.11 4.22
CA ALA A 141 -2.11 1.87 2.97
C ALA A 141 -2.94 3.17 3.11
N GLN A 142 -4.05 3.10 3.86
CA GLN A 142 -4.90 4.24 4.15
C GLN A 142 -4.18 5.31 4.99
N ASP A 143 -3.49 4.89 6.05
CA ASP A 143 -2.72 5.78 6.92
C ASP A 143 -1.58 6.47 6.16
N GLU A 144 -0.81 5.73 5.37
CA GLU A 144 0.30 6.32 4.62
C GLU A 144 -0.21 7.23 3.47
N GLY A 145 -1.37 6.92 2.89
CA GLY A 145 -2.09 7.82 1.98
C GLY A 145 -2.47 9.16 2.61
N ARG A 146 -2.96 9.12 3.86
CA ARG A 146 -3.26 10.31 4.65
C ARG A 146 -1.99 11.10 5.00
N HIS A 147 -0.92 10.43 5.43
CA HIS A 147 0.37 11.07 5.73
C HIS A 147 0.95 11.76 4.48
N PHE A 148 1.00 11.04 3.36
CA PHE A 148 1.41 11.59 2.07
C PHE A 148 0.64 12.88 1.74
N THR A 149 -0.68 12.84 1.84
CA THR A 149 -1.55 13.97 1.49
C THR A 149 -1.27 15.19 2.36
N LEU A 150 -1.13 15.00 3.68
CA LEU A 150 -0.82 16.09 4.63
C LEU A 150 0.57 16.69 4.40
N LEU A 151 1.59 15.84 4.20
CA LEU A 151 2.96 16.30 3.96
C LEU A 151 3.09 16.99 2.60
N ALA A 152 2.43 16.48 1.56
CA ALA A 152 2.42 17.07 0.23
C ALA A 152 1.73 18.44 0.22
N ALA A 153 0.61 18.58 0.95
CA ALA A 153 -0.04 19.88 1.16
C ALA A 153 0.90 20.85 1.88
N ARG A 154 1.55 20.41 2.97
CA ARG A 154 2.51 21.24 3.70
C ARG A 154 3.71 21.66 2.85
N LEU A 155 4.18 20.79 1.95
CA LEU A 155 5.28 21.10 1.04
C LEU A 155 4.90 22.20 0.04
N ARG A 156 3.65 22.18 -0.44
CA ARG A 156 3.08 23.24 -1.28
C ARG A 156 2.96 24.56 -0.55
N GLU A 157 2.52 24.55 0.71
CA GLU A 157 2.49 25.77 1.54
C GLU A 157 3.86 26.40 1.74
N LEU A 158 4.93 25.59 1.74
CA LEU A 158 6.31 26.07 1.78
C LEU A 158 6.86 26.51 0.41
N GLY A 159 6.04 26.56 -0.64
CA GLY A 159 6.43 26.99 -1.99
C GLY A 159 7.23 25.96 -2.78
N SER A 160 7.05 24.67 -2.50
CA SER A 160 7.68 23.56 -3.22
C SER A 160 6.64 22.50 -3.63
N TYR A 161 7.07 21.39 -4.23
CA TYR A 161 6.19 20.29 -4.62
C TYR A 161 6.95 18.96 -4.64
N TYR A 162 6.21 17.85 -4.57
CA TYR A 162 6.81 16.53 -4.69
C TYR A 162 7.37 16.30 -6.09
N GLY A 163 8.64 15.92 -6.17
CA GLY A 163 9.44 15.88 -7.40
C GLY A 163 10.38 17.08 -7.60
N ALA A 164 10.26 18.16 -6.81
CA ALA A 164 11.17 19.31 -6.91
C ALA A 164 12.60 19.03 -6.46
N PHE A 165 12.80 18.01 -5.60
CA PHE A 165 14.09 17.56 -5.11
C PHE A 165 14.41 16.15 -5.65
N PRO A 166 15.70 15.79 -5.78
CA PRO A 166 16.07 14.41 -6.11
C PRO A 166 15.64 13.47 -4.98
N ALA A 167 15.26 12.26 -5.36
CA ALA A 167 14.92 11.17 -4.44
C ALA A 167 15.73 9.92 -4.78
N HIS A 168 15.70 8.91 -3.91
CA HIS A 168 16.36 7.64 -4.15
C HIS A 168 15.40 6.47 -4.00
N ASP A 169 15.66 5.42 -4.76
CA ASP A 169 14.79 4.24 -4.79
C ASP A 169 15.29 3.06 -3.96
N GLY A 170 16.30 3.30 -3.10
CA GLY A 170 16.92 2.23 -2.32
C GLY A 170 15.95 1.37 -1.51
N LEU A 171 14.80 1.93 -1.10
CA LEU A 171 13.74 1.18 -0.44
C LEU A 171 13.08 0.17 -1.38
N TRP A 172 12.61 0.60 -2.55
CA TRP A 172 12.00 -0.28 -3.53
C TRP A 172 13.01 -1.28 -4.11
N ASP A 173 14.26 -0.86 -4.33
CA ASP A 173 15.31 -1.75 -4.79
C ASP A 173 15.58 -2.88 -3.76
N SER A 174 15.42 -2.59 -2.47
CA SER A 174 15.48 -3.60 -1.39
C SER A 174 14.25 -4.49 -1.40
N ALA A 175 13.07 -3.91 -1.60
CA ALA A 175 11.82 -4.63 -1.72
C ALA A 175 11.85 -5.61 -2.91
N MET A 176 12.35 -5.19 -4.08
CA MET A 176 12.49 -6.04 -5.26
C MET A 176 13.32 -7.29 -5.01
N LYS A 177 14.40 -7.17 -4.24
CA LYS A 177 15.24 -8.31 -3.85
C LYS A 177 14.52 -9.31 -2.94
N THR A 178 13.46 -8.88 -2.26
CA THR A 178 12.64 -9.69 -1.35
C THR A 178 11.26 -10.02 -1.94
N SER A 179 11.04 -9.79 -3.23
CA SER A 179 9.74 -9.98 -3.91
C SER A 179 9.22 -11.42 -3.91
N THR A 180 10.07 -12.41 -3.61
CA THR A 180 9.70 -13.83 -3.57
C THR A 180 9.51 -14.37 -2.16
N ASP A 181 9.70 -13.57 -1.12
CA ASP A 181 9.61 -14.00 0.28
C ASP A 181 8.83 -12.96 1.09
N LEU A 182 7.63 -13.34 1.54
CA LEU A 182 6.76 -12.48 2.35
C LEU A 182 7.46 -12.01 3.63
N LEU A 183 8.20 -12.87 4.33
CA LEU A 183 8.87 -12.48 5.57
C LEU A 183 9.95 -11.43 5.32
N ALA A 184 10.72 -11.62 4.26
CA ALA A 184 11.72 -10.65 3.84
C ALA A 184 11.07 -9.33 3.37
N ARG A 185 9.88 -9.38 2.74
CA ARG A 185 9.12 -8.19 2.38
C ARG A 185 8.58 -7.44 3.61
N LEU A 186 8.05 -8.16 4.60
CA LEU A 186 7.59 -7.59 5.86
C LEU A 186 8.74 -6.92 6.61
N ALA A 187 9.94 -7.50 6.59
CA ALA A 187 11.11 -6.86 7.18
C ALA A 187 11.46 -5.51 6.51
N ILE A 188 11.33 -5.42 5.18
CA ILE A 188 11.52 -4.15 4.46
C ILE A 188 10.43 -3.14 4.84
N GLU A 189 9.16 -3.55 4.86
CA GLU A 189 8.04 -2.71 5.31
C GLU A 189 8.28 -2.18 6.73
N HIS A 190 8.70 -3.05 7.65
CA HIS A 190 8.99 -2.65 9.02
C HIS A 190 10.15 -1.68 9.10
N CYS A 191 11.23 -1.87 8.34
CA CYS A 191 12.31 -0.90 8.27
C CYS A 191 11.82 0.49 7.83
N VAL A 192 10.81 0.59 6.93
CA VAL A 192 10.21 1.89 6.57
C VAL A 192 9.54 2.53 7.78
N HIS A 193 8.77 1.74 8.52
CA HIS A 193 7.98 2.23 9.64
C HIS A 193 8.80 2.46 10.93
N GLU A 194 9.85 1.66 11.18
CA GLU A 194 10.71 1.71 12.37
C GLU A 194 11.89 2.69 12.24
N VAL A 195 12.41 2.94 11.05
CA VAL A 195 13.44 4.00 10.88
C VAL A 195 12.83 5.39 11.15
N GLU A 196 11.50 5.49 11.15
CA GLU A 196 10.75 6.67 11.59
C GLU A 196 10.14 6.51 13.01
N GLY A 197 10.38 5.38 13.69
CA GLY A 197 9.91 5.04 15.04
C GLY A 197 10.77 3.94 15.69
N LEU A 198 11.90 4.33 16.30
CA LEU A 198 12.89 3.45 16.97
C LEU A 198 12.30 2.24 17.73
N GLY A 199 12.59 1.03 17.25
CA GLY A 199 12.42 -0.27 17.92
C GLY A 199 13.10 -1.37 17.10
N ALA A 200 13.57 -2.46 17.70
CA ALA A 200 14.22 -3.59 17.02
C ALA A 200 13.50 -4.90 17.37
N PHE A 201 13.40 -5.84 16.42
CA PHE A 201 12.76 -7.15 16.64
C PHE A 201 13.71 -8.36 16.54
N HIS A 202 13.39 -9.40 17.33
CA HIS A 202 13.99 -10.74 17.35
C HIS A 202 12.97 -11.78 16.83
N VAL A 203 13.28 -12.46 15.72
CA VAL A 203 12.43 -13.55 15.16
C VAL A 203 12.81 -14.91 15.78
N THR A 204 11.80 -15.68 16.22
CA THR A 204 11.93 -17.12 16.53
C THR A 204 11.05 -17.95 15.59
N ARG A 205 11.62 -19.04 15.03
CA ARG A 205 10.92 -19.98 14.13
C ARG A 205 10.06 -20.95 14.95
N GLY A 206 8.75 -20.95 14.72
CA GLY A 206 7.83 -22.00 15.18
C GLY A 206 7.40 -22.86 14.00
N SER A 207 7.57 -24.18 14.11
CA SER A 207 7.12 -25.18 13.15
C SER A 207 5.59 -25.32 13.19
N GLY A 208 4.91 -25.08 12.07
CA GLY A 208 3.56 -25.62 11.82
C GLY A 208 2.37 -24.66 11.73
N GLY A 209 2.56 -23.37 11.41
CA GLY A 209 1.45 -22.46 11.07
C GLY A 209 1.95 -21.15 10.46
N THR A 210 1.18 -20.55 9.55
CA THR A 210 1.48 -19.22 9.00
C THR A 210 1.24 -18.19 10.10
N LEU A 211 2.31 -17.77 10.76
CA LEU A 211 2.28 -16.63 11.67
C LEU A 211 2.11 -15.36 10.84
N TRP A 212 1.06 -14.60 11.13
CA TRP A 212 0.92 -13.26 10.60
C TRP A 212 0.51 -12.29 11.70
N TRP A 213 0.89 -11.02 11.51
CA TRP A 213 0.97 -10.01 12.56
C TRP A 213 -0.14 -8.99 12.34
N SER A 214 -0.97 -8.77 13.37
CA SER A 214 -2.04 -7.77 13.28
C SER A 214 -1.56 -6.41 13.75
N PHE A 215 -1.95 -5.35 13.03
CA PHE A 215 -1.63 -3.97 13.38
C PHE A 215 -2.69 -3.39 14.32
N SER A 216 -2.30 -2.96 15.53
CA SER A 216 -3.19 -2.23 16.44
C SER A 216 -2.48 -1.01 17.04
N GLY A 217 -3.05 0.19 16.84
CA GLY A 217 -2.60 1.44 17.49
C GLY A 217 -3.14 2.71 16.82
N GLY A 218 -3.77 3.60 17.60
CA GLY A 218 -4.30 4.89 17.15
C GLY A 218 -3.30 6.04 17.26
N VAL A 219 -3.47 7.06 16.39
CA VAL A 219 -2.96 8.46 16.34
C VAL A 219 -1.45 8.71 16.58
N SER A 220 -0.68 7.75 17.08
CA SER A 220 0.77 7.84 17.35
C SER A 220 1.49 6.67 16.70
N LYS A 221 2.59 6.95 15.98
CA LYS A 221 3.40 6.03 15.16
C LYS A 221 4.07 4.88 15.95
N GLN A 222 3.78 4.71 17.24
CA GLN A 222 4.12 3.52 18.02
C GLN A 222 3.07 2.44 17.80
N ARG A 223 3.30 1.59 16.80
CA ARG A 223 2.48 0.40 16.56
C ARG A 223 2.97 -0.71 17.49
N SER A 224 2.06 -1.27 18.29
CA SER A 224 2.37 -2.40 19.18
C SER A 224 2.09 -3.71 18.45
N PHE A 225 3.07 -4.61 18.42
CA PHE A 225 2.97 -5.94 17.81
C PHE A 225 2.17 -6.88 18.71
N VAL A 226 1.03 -7.40 18.20
CA VAL A 226 0.27 -8.44 18.90
C VAL A 226 0.16 -9.67 17.98
N PRO A 227 0.75 -10.83 18.36
CA PRO A 227 0.60 -12.04 17.57
C PRO A 227 -0.85 -12.56 17.63
N ARG A 228 -1.45 -12.83 16.47
CA ARG A 228 -2.71 -13.59 16.36
C ARG A 228 -2.43 -14.93 15.70
N LEU A 229 -2.84 -16.01 16.36
CA LEU A 229 -2.89 -17.34 15.76
C LEU A 229 -4.14 -17.43 14.90
N GLY A 230 -3.98 -17.38 13.57
CA GLY A 230 -5.03 -17.76 12.64
C GLY A 230 -5.03 -19.28 12.47
N THR A 231 -6.13 -19.95 12.80
CA THR A 231 -6.34 -21.34 12.38
C THR A 231 -6.68 -21.36 10.90
N VAL A 232 -5.83 -21.98 10.09
CA VAL A 232 -6.15 -22.32 8.69
C VAL A 232 -7.34 -23.28 8.70
N GLY A 233 -8.48 -22.85 8.15
CA GLY A 233 -9.60 -23.73 7.89
C GLY A 233 -9.18 -24.82 6.90
N LYS A 234 -9.42 -26.08 7.26
CA LYS A 234 -9.17 -27.25 6.40
C LYS A 234 -10.06 -27.26 5.16
#